data_AF-A0A1W9U0J2-F1
#
_entry.id   AF-A0A1W9U0J2-F1
#
_cell.length_a   1.000
_cell.length_b   1.000
_cell.length_c   1.000
_cell.angle_alpha   90.00
_cell.angle_beta   90.00
_cell.angle_gamma   90.00
#
_symmetry.space_group_name_H-M   'P 1'
#
loop_
_entity.id
_entity.type
_entity.pdbx_description
1 polymer ?
#
loop_
_entity_poly.entity_id
_entity_poly.type
_entity_poly.pdbx_seq_one_letter_code
_entity_poly.pdbx_strand_id
1 'polypeptide(L)' 'MNNQDVDNISKNPLTATVEDYLEAIYNLAREKRAVRVRDIAKRLDVKMPTVRGKLA' A
#
# COMPACT_ATOMS: atom_id res chain seq x y z
N MET A 1 20.95 26.16 -5.23
CA MET A 1 19.93 25.12 -4.92
C MET A 1 18.62 25.59 -5.53
N ASN A 2 18.06 24.85 -6.48
CA ASN A 2 16.89 25.30 -7.25
C ASN A 2 15.62 24.85 -6.54
N ASN A 3 14.68 25.77 -6.32
CA ASN A 3 13.41 25.53 -5.62
C ASN A 3 12.41 24.64 -6.41
N GLN A 4 12.87 23.94 -7.46
CA GLN A 4 12.05 23.06 -8.29
C GLN A 4 12.04 21.59 -7.80
N ASP A 5 13.00 21.23 -6.93
CA ASP A 5 13.12 19.86 -6.42
C ASP A 5 12.16 19.59 -5.25
N VAL A 6 11.76 20.63 -4.51
CA VAL A 6 10.86 20.53 -3.34
C VAL A 6 9.42 20.19 -3.72
N ASP A 7 8.95 20.70 -4.87
CA ASP A 7 7.59 20.45 -5.36
C ASP A 7 7.41 19.02 -5.90
N ASN A 8 8.50 18.37 -6.35
CA ASN A 8 8.45 17.03 -6.94
C ASN A 8 8.42 15.90 -5.91
N ILE A 9 8.93 16.14 -4.69
CA ILE A 9 8.84 15.20 -3.57
C ILE A 9 7.37 14.90 -3.22
N SER A 10 6.48 15.86 -3.45
CA SER A 10 5.04 15.75 -3.11
C SER A 10 4.21 14.91 -4.09
N LYS A 11 4.70 14.66 -5.32
CA LYS A 11 3.93 14.05 -6.41
C LYS A 11 4.25 12.60 -6.71
N ASN A 12 5.29 12.03 -6.11
CA ASN A 12 5.46 10.59 -6.12
C ASN A 12 4.67 10.01 -4.95
N PRO A 13 3.48 9.42 -5.17
CA PRO A 13 2.88 8.61 -4.12
C PRO A 13 3.90 7.54 -3.76
N LEU A 14 4.37 7.55 -2.51
CA LEU A 14 5.25 6.51 -1.98
C LEU A 14 4.56 5.18 -2.26
N THR A 15 5.06 4.44 -3.26
CA THR A 15 4.44 3.18 -3.67
C THR A 15 4.61 2.19 -2.53
N ALA A 16 3.51 1.63 -2.04
CA ALA A 16 3.54 0.64 -0.98
C ALA A 16 4.61 -0.45 -1.25
N THR A 17 5.54 -0.56 -0.31
CA THR A 17 6.63 -1.54 -0.27
C THR A 17 6.09 -2.92 0.07
N VAL A 18 6.88 -3.99 -0.05
CA VAL A 18 6.42 -5.34 0.34
C VAL A 18 6.10 -5.42 1.84
N GLU A 19 6.86 -4.70 2.67
CA GLU A 19 6.70 -4.66 4.13
C GLU A 19 5.32 -4.11 4.52
N ASP A 20 4.86 -3.06 3.84
CA ASP A 20 3.52 -2.48 4.05
C ASP A 20 2.39 -3.51 3.82
N TYR A 21 2.55 -4.42 2.84
CA TYR A 21 1.56 -5.48 2.59
C TYR A 21 1.58 -6.54 3.69
N LEU A 22 2.76 -6.93 4.17
CA LEU A 22 2.89 -7.89 5.27
C LEU A 22 2.28 -7.34 6.56
N GLU A 23 2.55 -6.07 6.86
CA GLU A 23 1.97 -5.39 8.01
C GLU A 23 0.44 -5.29 7.88
N ALA A 24 -0.07 -4.91 6.70
CA ALA A 24 -1.50 -4.84 6.45
C ALA A 24 -2.19 -6.22 6.62
N ILE A 25 -1.58 -7.29 6.11
CA ILE A 25 -2.11 -8.65 6.26
C ILE A 25 -2.10 -9.08 7.72
N TYR A 26 -1.00 -8.87 8.44
CA TYR A 26 -0.87 -9.23 9.84
C TYR A 26 -1.92 -8.53 10.71
N ASN A 27 -2.07 -7.22 10.54
CA ASN A 27 -3.04 -6.44 11.29
C ASN A 27 -4.48 -6.85 10.94
N LEU A 28 -4.80 -7.03 9.66
CA LEU A 28 -6.13 -7.48 9.22
C LEU A 28 -6.46 -8.89 9.72
N ALA A 29 -5.48 -9.79 9.82
CA ALA A 29 -5.67 -11.15 10.33
C ALA A 29 -5.97 -11.18 11.83
N ARG A 30 -5.50 -10.17 12.59
CA ARG A 30 -5.81 -10.02 14.02
C ARG A 30 -7.21 -9.45 14.25
N GLU A 31 -7.67 -8.58 13.36
CA GLU A 31 -8.99 -7.95 13.44
C GLU A 31 -10.11 -8.84 12.87
N LYS A 32 -9.79 -9.67 11.87
CA LYS A 32 -10.78 -10.42 11.08
C LYS A 32 -10.37 -11.88 10.94
N ARG A 33 -11.38 -12.76 10.93
CA ARG A 33 -11.18 -14.21 10.67
C ARG A 33 -10.56 -14.53 9.30
N ALA A 34 -10.71 -13.65 8.32
CA ALA A 34 -10.13 -13.82 7.00
C ALA A 34 -9.71 -12.49 6.38
N VAL A 35 -8.50 -12.45 5.83
CA VAL A 35 -7.98 -11.28 5.11
C VAL A 35 -8.43 -11.34 3.65
N ARG A 36 -9.06 -10.27 3.17
CA ARG A 36 -9.53 -10.15 1.78
C ARG A 36 -8.69 -9.12 1.03
N VAL A 37 -8.45 -9.36 -0.26
CA VAL A 37 -7.74 -8.43 -1.15
C VAL A 37 -8.33 -7.00 -1.10
N ARG A 38 -9.66 -6.89 -1.00
CA ARG A 38 -10.36 -5.60 -0.87
C ARG A 38 -10.00 -4.84 0.39
N ASP A 39 -9.72 -5.55 1.47
CA ASP A 39 -9.40 -4.92 2.75
C ASP A 39 -7.95 -4.42 2.75
N ILE A 40 -7.03 -5.17 2.14
CA ILE A 40 -5.64 -4.75 1.91
C ILE A 40 -5.60 -3.52 1.00
N ALA A 41 -6.34 -3.56 -0.13
CA ALA A 41 -6.42 -2.46 -1.08
C ALA A 41 -6.90 -1.16 -0.43
N LYS A 42 -7.94 -1.25 0.42
CA LYS A 42 -8.46 -0.10 1.19
C LYS A 42 -7.47 0.40 2.24
N ARG A 43 -6.74 -0.50 2.91
CA ARG A 43 -5.78 -0.14 3.98
C ARG A 43 -4.58 0.61 3.43
N LEU A 44 -4.08 0.20 2.27
CA LEU A 44 -2.88 0.75 1.62
C LEU A 44 -3.20 1.82 0.56
N ASP A 45 -4.47 2.18 0.39
CA ASP A 45 -4.96 3.10 -0.65
C ASP A 45 -4.45 2.77 -2.07
N VAL A 46 -4.46 1.48 -2.40
CA VAL A 46 -4.04 0.98 -3.72
C VAL A 46 -5.19 0.34 -4.48
N LYS A 47 -5.05 0.26 -5.80
CA LYS A 47 -6.01 -0.46 -6.63
C LYS A 47 -5.92 -1.97 -6.39
N MET A 48 -7.06 -2.65 -6.40
CA MET A 48 -7.17 -4.11 -6.26
C MET A 48 -6.24 -4.93 -7.17
N PRO A 49 -6.04 -4.59 -8.47
CA PRO A 49 -5.09 -5.31 -9.32
C PRO A 49 -3.64 -5.23 -8.84
N THR A 50 -3.24 -4.12 -8.22
CA THR A 50 -1.89 -3.93 -7.65
C THR A 50 -1.63 -4.93 -6.53
N VAL A 51 -2.63 -5.17 -5.67
CA VAL A 51 -2.55 -6.15 -4.59
C VAL A 51 -2.37 -7.57 -5.14
N ARG A 52 -3.14 -7.93 -6.18
CA ARG A 52 -3.00 -9.25 -6.82
C ARG A 52 -1.63 -9.43 -7.47
N GLY A 53 -1.11 -8.41 -8.15
CA GLY A 53 0.21 -8.49 -8.79
C GLY A 53 1.38 -8.68 -7.81
N LYS A 54 1.24 -8.22 -6.56
CA LYS A 54 2.26 -8.38 -5.51
C LYS A 54 2.14 -9.67 -4.70
N LEU A 55 0.98 -10.32 -4.69
CA LEU A 55 0.69 -11.53 -3.88
C LEU A 55 0.47 -12.79 -4.74
N ALA A 56 0.67 -12.69 -6.06
CA ALA A 56 0.59 -13.80 -7.01
C ALA A 56 1.84 -14.69 -6.97
#